data_AF-A0A7W0PT03-F1
#
_entry.id   AF-A0A7W0PT03-F1
#
_cell.length_a   1.000
_cell.length_b   1.000
_cell.length_c   1.000
_cell.angle_alpha   90.00
_cell.angle_beta   90.00
_cell.angle_gamma   90.00
#
_symmetry.space_group_name_H-M   'P 1'
#
loop_
_entity.id
_entity.type
_entity.pdbx_description
1 polymer ?
#
loop_
_entity_poly.entity_id
_entity_poly.type
_entity_poly.pdbx_seq_one_letter_code
_entity_poly.pdbx_strand_id
1 'polypeptide(L)'
;MERLVTDAPLDASLRDRITVASAGNPLFVEEMLAMVREHGDGEIAVPPTIHALLQARIDSLDGDVRVVMERGAVEGEVFHRGAVSELSPDPVRPAVESHLATLVRKELIRSTAPMFAEDEGFRFRHLLIRDAAYESLPKATRAELHERFADWLATHDLVESDEIVGYHLEQAARYRGELDPGDPALPALSARAADHLAAAGGEALDRGDFNAGRGLLRRARAALPPGDERRFVLGGAPRVRRHRRGRRGSRRGHRCF
;
A
#
# COMPACT_ATOMS: atom_id res chain seq x y z
N MET A 1 18.93 -16.20 17.86
CA MET A 1 17.57 -16.52 18.34
C MET A 1 17.59 -16.69 19.85
N GLU A 2 18.35 -17.64 20.37
CA GLU A 2 18.57 -17.84 21.82
C GLU A 2 19.01 -16.54 22.53
N ARG A 3 19.94 -15.77 21.94
CA ARG A 3 20.39 -14.46 22.47
C ARG A 3 19.31 -13.38 22.65
N LEU A 4 18.29 -13.32 21.80
CA LEU A 4 17.22 -12.31 21.92
C LEU A 4 16.24 -12.65 23.05
N VAL A 5 16.10 -13.94 23.34
CA VAL A 5 15.18 -14.50 24.33
C VAL A 5 15.85 -14.64 25.72
N THR A 6 17.17 -14.83 25.77
CA THR A 6 17.95 -14.94 27.02
C THR A 6 18.21 -13.60 27.70
N ASP A 7 18.35 -12.50 26.95
CA ASP A 7 18.64 -11.17 27.53
C ASP A 7 17.38 -10.43 28.03
N ALA A 8 16.18 -10.94 27.71
CA ALA A 8 14.93 -10.37 28.20
C ALA A 8 14.63 -10.90 29.62
N PRO A 9 14.20 -10.03 30.57
CA PRO A 9 13.85 -10.41 31.93
C PRO A 9 12.50 -11.14 31.98
N LEU A 10 12.37 -12.22 31.23
CA LEU A 10 11.18 -13.08 31.18
C LEU A 10 11.32 -14.21 32.20
N ASP A 11 10.19 -14.58 32.81
CA ASP A 11 10.11 -15.84 33.54
C ASP A 11 10.41 -17.04 32.60
N ALA A 12 10.92 -18.13 33.17
CA ALA A 12 11.35 -19.29 32.38
C ALA A 12 10.19 -19.98 31.62
N SER A 13 8.97 -19.95 32.17
CA SER A 13 7.79 -20.57 31.56
C SER A 13 7.31 -19.79 30.32
N LEU A 14 7.30 -18.47 30.38
CA LEU A 14 7.02 -17.60 29.25
C LEU A 14 8.11 -17.73 28.17
N ARG A 15 9.38 -17.85 28.58
CA ARG A 15 10.49 -18.10 27.66
C ARG A 15 10.30 -19.37 26.82
N ASP A 16 9.94 -20.47 27.48
CA ASP A 16 9.71 -21.75 26.81
C ASP A 16 8.50 -21.70 25.88
N ARG A 17 7.39 -21.09 26.33
CA ARG A 17 6.19 -20.89 25.50
C ARG A 17 6.49 -20.07 24.25
N ILE A 18 7.23 -18.97 24.37
CA ILE A 18 7.63 -18.14 23.22
C ILE A 18 8.53 -18.92 22.27
N THR A 19 9.49 -19.67 22.79
CA THR A 19 10.42 -20.45 21.96
C THR A 19 9.66 -21.48 21.12
N VAL A 20 8.73 -22.23 21.73
CA VAL A 20 7.88 -23.20 21.05
C VAL A 20 6.98 -22.51 20.01
N ALA A 21 6.26 -21.46 20.40
CA ALA A 21 5.30 -20.77 19.53
C ALA A 21 5.96 -20.02 18.37
N SER A 22 7.19 -19.53 18.57
CA SER A 22 7.93 -18.82 17.53
C SER A 22 8.25 -19.72 16.33
N ALA A 23 8.36 -21.04 16.54
CA ALA A 23 8.76 -22.01 15.53
C ALA A 23 9.98 -21.55 14.69
N GLY A 24 10.89 -20.80 15.30
CA GLY A 24 12.07 -20.25 14.65
C GLY A 24 11.89 -18.90 13.93
N ASN A 25 10.76 -18.21 14.11
CA ASN A 25 10.49 -16.91 13.51
C ASN A 25 11.05 -15.77 14.39
N PRO A 26 12.09 -15.03 13.93
CA PRO A 26 12.67 -13.92 14.70
C PRO A 26 11.67 -12.80 14.98
N LEU A 27 10.79 -12.48 14.03
CA LEU A 27 9.76 -11.46 14.20
C LEU A 27 8.81 -11.85 15.35
N PHE A 28 8.45 -13.13 15.47
CA PHE A 28 7.60 -13.58 16.58
C PHE A 28 8.21 -13.22 17.93
N VAL A 29 9.51 -13.47 18.10
CA VAL A 29 10.23 -13.13 19.32
C VAL A 29 10.24 -11.62 19.55
N GLU A 30 10.58 -10.83 18.53
CA GLU A 30 10.64 -9.37 18.62
C GLU A 30 9.29 -8.77 19.04
N GLU A 31 8.20 -9.25 18.43
CA GLU A 31 6.84 -8.78 18.68
C GLU A 31 6.31 -9.22 20.05
N MET A 32 6.61 -10.44 20.50
CA MET A 32 6.32 -10.89 21.86
C MET A 32 7.05 -10.03 22.90
N LEU A 33 8.33 -9.73 22.67
CA LEU A 33 9.11 -8.87 23.55
C LEU A 33 8.57 -7.44 23.58
N ALA A 34 8.10 -6.92 22.44
CA ALA A 34 7.44 -5.62 22.39
C ALA A 34 6.14 -5.62 23.22
N MET A 35 5.30 -6.65 23.10
CA MET A 35 4.08 -6.78 23.92
C MET A 35 4.36 -6.83 25.42
N VAL A 36 5.39 -7.58 25.84
CA VAL A 36 5.82 -7.65 27.24
C VAL A 36 6.25 -6.28 27.76
N ARG A 37 7.04 -5.52 26.98
CA ARG A 37 7.44 -4.15 27.36
C ARG A 37 6.26 -3.21 27.50
N GLU A 38 5.21 -3.40 26.69
CA GLU A 38 4.03 -2.54 26.69
C GLU A 38 3.06 -2.83 27.85
N HIS A 39 2.89 -4.11 28.22
CA HIS A 39 1.85 -4.54 29.18
C HIS A 39 2.42 -4.99 30.54
N GLY A 40 3.75 -5.11 30.68
CA GLY A 40 4.42 -5.62 31.89
C GLY A 40 4.33 -7.15 32.05
N ASP A 41 4.76 -7.66 33.21
CA ASP A 41 4.85 -9.10 33.53
C ASP A 41 3.49 -9.76 33.85
N GLY A 42 2.38 -9.22 33.32
CA GLY A 42 1.06 -9.85 33.44
C GLY A 42 1.00 -11.22 32.74
N GLU A 43 -0.09 -11.95 32.90
CA GLU A 43 -0.34 -13.18 32.15
C GLU A 43 -0.54 -12.86 30.65
N ILE A 44 0.57 -12.73 29.92
CA ILE A 44 0.55 -12.58 28.48
C ILE A 44 0.31 -13.97 27.88
N ALA A 45 -0.86 -14.14 27.27
CA ALA A 45 -1.17 -15.31 26.48
C ALA A 45 -0.27 -15.33 25.24
N VAL A 46 0.53 -16.39 25.07
CA VAL A 46 1.39 -16.55 23.90
C VAL A 46 0.52 -17.01 22.72
N PRO A 47 0.40 -16.21 21.64
CA PRO A 47 -0.42 -16.58 20.50
C PRO A 47 0.18 -17.78 19.75
N PRO A 48 -0.66 -18.64 19.12
CA PRO A 48 -0.18 -19.87 18.49
C PRO A 48 0.58 -19.63 17.17
N THR A 49 0.49 -18.44 16.59
CA THR A 49 1.12 -18.08 15.31
C THR A 49 1.52 -16.62 15.27
N ILE A 50 2.47 -16.28 14.38
CA ILE A 50 2.84 -14.88 14.12
C ILE A 50 1.64 -14.05 13.68
N HIS A 51 0.73 -14.60 12.88
CA HIS A 51 -0.44 -13.86 12.43
C HIS A 51 -1.37 -13.53 13.61
N ALA A 52 -1.65 -14.50 14.49
CA ALA A 52 -2.44 -14.27 15.70
C ALA A 52 -1.77 -13.25 16.63
N LEU A 53 -0.44 -13.26 16.72
CA LEU A 53 0.34 -12.28 17.48
C LEU A 53 0.19 -10.87 16.91
N LEU A 54 0.36 -10.70 15.61
CA LEU A 54 0.23 -9.39 14.96
C LEU A 54 -1.20 -8.85 15.05
N GLN A 55 -2.21 -9.71 14.89
CA GLN A 55 -3.61 -9.31 15.08
C GLN A 55 -3.87 -8.86 16.53
N ALA A 56 -3.41 -9.61 17.52
CA ALA A 56 -3.55 -9.23 18.93
C ALA A 56 -2.89 -7.88 19.23
N ARG A 57 -1.71 -7.60 18.64
CA ARG A 57 -1.07 -6.28 18.76
C ARG A 57 -1.92 -5.17 18.14
N ILE A 58 -2.45 -5.38 16.94
CA ILE A 58 -3.30 -4.40 16.25
C ILE A 58 -4.61 -4.16 17.01
N ASP A 59 -5.22 -5.22 17.54
CA ASP A 59 -6.46 -5.15 18.34
C ASP A 59 -6.25 -4.43 19.68
N SER A 60 -5.01 -4.42 20.21
CA SER A 60 -4.66 -3.69 21.43
C SER A 60 -4.42 -2.19 21.25
N LEU A 61 -4.41 -1.70 20.00
CA LEU A 61 -4.25 -0.27 19.70
C LEU A 61 -5.54 0.49 20.03
N ASP A 62 -5.39 1.74 20.48
CA ASP A 62 -6.51 2.69 20.50
C ASP A 62 -7.16 2.76 19.12
N GLY A 63 -8.50 2.89 19.08
CA GLY A 63 -9.27 2.83 17.83
C GLY A 63 -8.75 3.79 16.75
N ASP A 64 -8.40 5.02 17.12
CA ASP A 64 -7.90 6.03 16.20
C ASP A 64 -6.45 5.75 15.74
N VAL A 65 -5.63 5.13 16.59
CA VAL A 65 -4.26 4.71 16.26
C VAL A 65 -4.29 3.53 15.28
N ARG A 66 -5.16 2.54 15.54
CA ARG A 66 -5.44 1.44 14.61
C ARG A 66 -5.92 2.00 13.28
N VAL A 67 -6.82 2.99 13.33
CA VAL A 67 -7.35 3.63 12.13
C VAL A 67 -6.19 4.13 11.26
N VAL A 68 -5.31 4.97 11.80
CA VAL A 68 -4.15 5.52 11.09
C VAL A 68 -3.25 4.41 10.49
N MET A 69 -3.01 3.33 11.23
CA MET A 69 -2.20 2.20 10.76
C MET A 69 -2.83 1.50 9.54
N GLU A 70 -4.14 1.23 9.59
CA GLU A 70 -4.87 0.60 8.49
C GLU A 70 -4.83 1.45 7.21
N ARG A 71 -4.82 2.79 7.31
CA ARG A 71 -4.79 3.70 6.15
C ARG A 71 -3.41 3.66 5.50
N GLY A 72 -2.34 3.64 6.30
CA GLY A 72 -0.99 3.40 5.80
C GLY A 72 -0.86 2.04 5.10
N ALA A 73 -1.54 1.00 5.61
CA ALA A 73 -1.52 -0.33 5.03
C ALA A 73 -2.18 -0.41 3.65
N VAL A 74 -3.16 0.47 3.36
CA VAL A 74 -3.78 0.59 2.02
C VAL A 74 -2.79 1.14 1.01
N GLU A 75 -2.02 2.17 1.36
CA GLU A 75 -1.00 2.75 0.49
C GLU A 75 0.14 1.76 0.21
N GLY A 76 0.72 1.13 1.25
CA GLY A 76 1.71 0.08 1.03
C GLY A 76 2.72 -0.11 2.16
N GLU A 77 3.87 -0.72 1.82
CA GLU A 77 4.99 -0.89 2.75
C GLU A 77 5.53 0.47 3.23
N VAL A 78 5.66 1.41 2.29
CA VAL A 78 5.98 2.81 2.52
C VAL A 78 4.70 3.60 2.30
N PHE A 79 4.43 4.54 3.20
CA PHE A 79 3.24 5.38 3.14
C PHE A 79 3.53 6.78 3.66
N HIS A 80 2.65 7.73 3.34
CA HIS A 80 2.89 9.15 3.60
C HIS A 80 1.82 9.75 4.52
N ARG A 81 2.22 10.73 5.32
CA ARG A 81 1.32 11.41 6.27
C ARG A 81 0.16 12.09 5.55
N GLY A 82 0.40 12.71 4.39
CA GLY A 82 -0.64 13.35 3.57
C GLY A 82 -1.71 12.36 3.12
N ALA A 83 -1.30 11.21 2.59
CA ALA A 83 -2.21 10.14 2.19
C ALA A 83 -3.02 9.59 3.38
N VAL A 84 -2.36 9.29 4.49
CA VAL A 84 -3.04 8.80 5.71
C VAL A 84 -4.05 9.82 6.23
N SER A 85 -3.72 11.12 6.17
CA SER A 85 -4.64 12.19 6.55
C SER A 85 -5.85 12.25 5.64
N GLU A 86 -5.65 12.17 4.32
CA GLU A 86 -6.76 12.15 3.37
C GLU A 86 -7.69 10.96 3.62
N LEU A 87 -7.13 9.78 3.83
CA LEU A 87 -7.88 8.54 4.01
C LEU A 87 -8.54 8.39 5.39
N SER A 88 -8.12 9.19 6.37
CA SER A 88 -8.66 9.13 7.72
C SER A 88 -10.03 9.82 7.81
N PRO A 89 -10.95 9.33 8.67
CA PRO A 89 -12.21 10.04 8.97
C PRO A 89 -11.95 11.40 9.62
N ASP A 90 -12.87 12.36 9.43
CA ASP A 90 -12.73 13.73 9.94
C ASP A 90 -12.36 13.85 11.43
N PRO A 91 -12.92 13.06 12.36
CA PRO A 91 -12.53 13.13 13.77
C PRO A 91 -11.07 12.73 14.05
N VAL A 92 -10.49 11.87 13.21
CA VAL A 92 -9.13 11.33 13.39
C VAL A 92 -8.08 12.21 12.71
N ARG A 93 -8.45 12.90 11.62
CA ARG A 93 -7.54 13.74 10.81
C ARG A 93 -6.66 14.69 11.64
N PRO A 94 -7.18 15.45 12.63
CA PRO A 94 -6.35 16.40 13.39
C PRO A 94 -5.25 15.73 14.24
N ALA A 95 -5.43 14.45 14.59
CA ALA A 95 -4.53 13.72 15.48
C ALA A 95 -3.59 12.74 14.76
N VAL A 96 -3.65 12.66 13.42
CA VAL A 96 -2.86 11.72 12.59
C VAL A 96 -1.37 11.75 12.95
N GLU A 97 -0.78 12.93 13.11
CA GLU A 97 0.64 13.06 13.48
C GLU A 97 0.96 12.40 14.84
N SER A 98 0.11 12.63 15.84
CA SER A 98 0.30 12.03 17.18
C SER A 98 0.06 10.51 17.19
N HIS A 99 -0.86 10.03 16.35
CA HIS A 99 -1.09 8.61 16.15
C HIS A 99 0.08 7.93 15.43
N LEU A 100 0.66 8.56 14.40
CA LEU A 100 1.87 8.09 13.73
C LEU A 100 3.05 8.02 14.70
N ALA A 101 3.25 9.05 15.53
CA ALA A 101 4.25 9.03 16.58
C ALA A 101 4.03 7.88 17.59
N THR A 102 2.76 7.53 17.87
CA THR A 102 2.42 6.38 18.72
C THR A 102 2.76 5.05 18.05
N LEU A 103 2.48 4.89 16.76
CA LEU A 103 2.87 3.69 16.00
C LEU A 103 4.40 3.52 15.92
N VAL A 104 5.15 4.62 15.82
CA VAL A 104 6.62 4.61 15.89
C VAL A 104 7.09 4.16 17.28
N ARG A 105 6.52 4.71 18.36
CA ARG A 105 6.84 4.33 19.75
C ARG A 105 6.53 2.86 20.04
N LYS A 106 5.44 2.33 19.47
CA LYS A 106 5.06 0.90 19.54
C LYS A 106 5.86 0.02 18.58
N GLU A 107 6.84 0.57 17.88
CA GLU A 107 7.72 -0.16 16.95
C GLU A 107 6.99 -0.86 15.79
N LEU A 108 5.77 -0.42 15.43
CA LEU A 108 5.02 -0.99 14.32
C LEU A 108 5.47 -0.39 12.97
N ILE A 109 5.88 0.87 13.01
CA ILE A 109 6.40 1.62 11.85
C ILE A 109 7.71 2.33 12.23
N ARG A 110 8.39 2.88 11.21
CA ARG A 110 9.54 3.77 11.35
C ARG A 110 9.41 4.94 10.38
N SER A 111 9.86 6.12 10.78
CA SER A 111 10.02 7.24 9.86
C SER A 111 11.07 6.90 8.80
N THR A 112 10.85 7.37 7.58
CA THR A 112 11.80 7.27 6.46
C THR A 112 12.05 8.66 5.87
N ALA A 113 13.12 8.80 5.10
CA ALA A 113 13.32 10.03 4.33
C ALA A 113 12.09 10.29 3.44
N PRO A 114 11.61 11.54 3.37
CA PRO A 114 10.45 11.89 2.57
C PRO A 114 10.73 11.58 1.09
N MET A 115 9.81 10.87 0.43
CA MET A 115 9.89 10.62 -1.02
C MET A 115 9.30 11.78 -1.82
N PHE A 116 8.40 12.56 -1.22
CA PHE A 116 7.80 13.76 -1.77
C PHE A 116 8.35 14.99 -1.05
N ALA A 117 8.50 16.11 -1.77
CA ALA A 117 8.87 17.36 -1.12
C ALA A 117 7.76 17.73 -0.12
N GLU A 118 8.14 17.93 1.14
CA GLU A 118 7.27 18.41 2.23
C GLU A 118 6.27 17.39 2.84
N ASP A 119 6.28 16.11 2.45
CA ASP A 119 5.46 15.08 3.11
C ASP A 119 6.28 14.00 3.81
N GLU A 120 5.98 13.76 5.09
CA GLU A 120 6.70 12.81 5.92
C GLU A 120 6.38 11.37 5.52
N GLY A 121 7.43 10.61 5.21
CA GLY A 121 7.32 9.20 4.87
C GLY A 121 7.46 8.30 6.10
N PHE A 122 6.68 7.23 6.11
CA PHE A 122 6.75 6.15 7.09
C PHE A 122 6.86 4.81 6.38
N ARG A 123 7.41 3.82 7.07
CA ARG A 123 7.51 2.45 6.58
C ARG A 123 7.13 1.48 7.69
N PHE A 124 6.36 0.45 7.37
CA PHE A 124 6.13 -0.65 8.30
C PHE A 124 7.44 -1.35 8.67
N ARG A 125 7.64 -1.67 9.95
CA ARG A 125 8.87 -2.38 10.35
C ARG A 125 9.00 -3.75 9.68
N HIS A 126 7.88 -4.40 9.40
CA HIS A 126 7.82 -5.68 8.70
C HIS A 126 6.57 -5.76 7.82
N LEU A 127 6.68 -6.41 6.65
CA LEU A 127 5.56 -6.58 5.71
C LEU A 127 4.37 -7.32 6.34
N LEU A 128 4.63 -8.34 7.17
CA LEU A 128 3.58 -9.04 7.90
C LEU A 128 2.74 -8.11 8.82
N ILE A 129 3.31 -7.04 9.37
CA ILE A 129 2.57 -6.06 10.18
C ILE A 129 1.60 -5.29 9.28
N ARG A 130 2.09 -4.85 8.11
CA ARG A 130 1.28 -4.19 7.08
C ARG A 130 0.16 -5.10 6.60
N ASP A 131 0.47 -6.36 6.31
CA ASP A 131 -0.51 -7.33 5.84
C ASP A 131 -1.56 -7.61 6.90
N ALA A 132 -1.17 -7.75 8.18
CA ALA A 132 -2.12 -7.93 9.27
C ALA A 132 -3.07 -6.71 9.42
N ALA A 133 -2.57 -5.48 9.29
CA ALA A 133 -3.39 -4.26 9.33
C ALA A 133 -4.27 -4.09 8.07
N TYR A 134 -3.78 -4.48 6.90
CA TYR A 134 -4.60 -4.48 5.70
C TYR A 134 -5.69 -5.56 5.76
N GLU A 135 -5.36 -6.72 6.33
CA GLU A 135 -6.27 -7.85 6.48
C GLU A 135 -7.37 -7.61 7.52
N SER A 136 -7.14 -6.73 8.50
CA SER A 136 -8.16 -6.35 9.49
C SER A 136 -9.27 -5.48 8.91
N LEU A 137 -9.05 -4.86 7.74
CA LEU A 137 -10.07 -4.04 7.08
C LEU A 137 -11.18 -4.90 6.45
N PRO A 138 -12.47 -4.58 6.68
CA PRO A 138 -13.57 -5.16 5.92
C PRO A 138 -13.44 -4.87 4.42
N LYS A 139 -13.93 -5.76 3.56
CA LYS A 139 -13.87 -5.58 2.08
C LYS A 139 -14.49 -4.26 1.62
N ALA A 140 -15.60 -3.84 2.24
CA ALA A 140 -16.26 -2.57 1.91
C ALA A 140 -15.36 -1.37 2.17
N THR A 141 -14.70 -1.36 3.35
CA THR A 141 -13.73 -0.31 3.71
C THR A 141 -12.51 -0.33 2.79
N ARG A 142 -11.99 -1.52 2.41
CA ARG A 142 -10.89 -1.59 1.43
C ARG A 142 -11.31 -0.98 0.09
N ALA A 143 -12.51 -1.28 -0.38
CA ALA A 143 -13.01 -0.73 -1.64
C ALA A 143 -13.05 0.80 -1.61
N GLU A 144 -13.61 1.37 -0.55
CA GLU A 144 -13.67 2.83 -0.35
C GLU A 144 -12.26 3.45 -0.27
N LEU A 145 -11.38 2.89 0.56
CA LEU A 145 -10.04 3.44 0.77
C LEU A 145 -9.17 3.36 -0.48
N HIS A 146 -9.27 2.27 -1.26
CA HIS A 146 -8.56 2.15 -2.53
C HIS A 146 -9.03 3.21 -3.54
N GLU A 147 -10.34 3.43 -3.67
CA GLU A 147 -10.89 4.46 -4.57
C GLU A 147 -10.45 5.87 -4.14
N ARG A 148 -10.61 6.20 -2.85
CA ARG A 148 -10.19 7.50 -2.30
C ARG A 148 -8.70 7.74 -2.45
N PHE A 149 -7.87 6.70 -2.28
CA PHE A 149 -6.43 6.85 -2.46
C PHE A 149 -6.06 7.08 -3.92
N ALA A 150 -6.72 6.40 -4.85
CA ALA A 150 -6.55 6.66 -6.27
C ALA A 150 -6.94 8.10 -6.66
N ASP A 151 -8.05 8.60 -6.11
CA ASP A 151 -8.49 9.98 -6.31
C ASP A 151 -7.47 10.98 -5.74
N TRP A 152 -6.95 10.72 -4.55
CA TRP A 152 -5.91 11.53 -3.93
C TRP A 152 -4.64 11.58 -4.79
N LEU A 153 -4.15 10.42 -5.25
CA LEU A 153 -2.96 10.34 -6.13
C LEU A 153 -3.14 11.15 -7.41
N ALA A 154 -4.33 11.09 -8.02
CA ALA A 154 -4.63 11.82 -9.26
C ALA A 154 -4.56 13.36 -9.08
N THR A 155 -4.71 13.87 -7.86
CA THR A 155 -4.63 15.31 -7.56
C THR A 155 -3.22 15.82 -7.24
N HIS A 156 -2.28 14.92 -6.95
CA HIS A 156 -0.93 15.27 -6.49
C HIS A 156 0.13 15.20 -7.60
N ASP A 157 -0.29 15.06 -8.87
CA ASP A 157 0.53 15.04 -10.11
C ASP A 157 1.88 14.36 -9.94
N LEU A 158 1.85 13.17 -9.34
CA LEU A 158 3.04 12.36 -9.13
C LEU A 158 3.43 11.74 -10.48
N VAL A 159 4.66 12.03 -10.92
CA VAL A 159 5.26 11.45 -12.13
C VAL A 159 5.15 9.93 -12.07
N GLU A 160 4.61 9.31 -13.14
CA GLU A 160 4.40 7.85 -13.27
C GLU A 160 3.38 7.22 -12.29
N SER A 161 2.37 7.98 -11.85
CA SER A 161 1.32 7.48 -10.94
C SER A 161 0.26 6.59 -11.60
N ASP A 162 0.16 6.55 -12.93
CA ASP A 162 -0.89 5.79 -13.65
C ASP A 162 -0.96 4.30 -13.26
N GLU A 163 0.19 3.66 -13.05
CA GLU A 163 0.21 2.25 -12.63
C GLU A 163 -0.39 2.07 -11.23
N ILE A 164 -0.03 2.97 -10.30
CA ILE A 164 -0.50 2.95 -8.92
C ILE A 164 -1.99 3.28 -8.88
N VAL A 165 -2.41 4.38 -9.51
CA VAL A 165 -3.82 4.78 -9.61
C VAL A 165 -4.66 3.65 -10.22
N GLY A 166 -4.19 3.08 -11.34
CA GLY A 166 -4.84 1.96 -12.00
C GLY A 166 -4.96 0.71 -11.12
N TYR A 167 -3.92 0.38 -10.34
CA TYR A 167 -3.96 -0.72 -9.37
C TYR A 167 -5.00 -0.49 -8.27
N HIS A 168 -5.04 0.70 -7.68
CA HIS A 168 -5.98 1.00 -6.61
C HIS A 168 -7.43 1.00 -7.10
N LEU A 169 -7.72 1.58 -8.28
CA LEU A 169 -9.06 1.52 -8.88
C LEU A 169 -9.45 0.07 -9.24
N GLU A 170 -8.52 -0.75 -9.73
CA GLU A 170 -8.76 -2.19 -9.97
C GLU A 170 -9.12 -2.93 -8.68
N GLN A 171 -8.42 -2.67 -7.57
CA GLN A 171 -8.76 -3.27 -6.27
C GLN A 171 -10.13 -2.81 -5.76
N ALA A 172 -10.45 -1.51 -5.90
CA ALA A 172 -11.74 -0.98 -5.51
C ALA A 172 -12.89 -1.62 -6.32
N ALA A 173 -12.73 -1.73 -7.64
CA ALA A 173 -13.71 -2.40 -8.50
C ALA A 173 -13.87 -3.89 -8.15
N ARG A 174 -12.77 -4.60 -7.88
CA ARG A 174 -12.81 -6.00 -7.48
C ARG A 174 -13.59 -6.18 -6.18
N TYR A 175 -13.29 -5.41 -5.14
CA TYR A 175 -13.97 -5.55 -3.86
C TYR A 175 -15.45 -5.15 -3.93
N ARG A 176 -15.80 -4.08 -4.66
CA ARG A 176 -17.20 -3.72 -4.91
C ARG A 176 -17.94 -4.85 -5.64
N GLY A 177 -17.36 -5.42 -6.68
CA GLY A 177 -17.98 -6.50 -7.45
C GLY A 177 -18.11 -7.81 -6.67
N GLU A 178 -17.21 -8.09 -5.74
CA GLU A 178 -17.33 -9.22 -4.80
C GLU A 178 -18.47 -9.01 -3.77
N LEU A 179 -18.79 -7.77 -3.42
CA LEU A 179 -19.84 -7.43 -2.46
C LEU A 179 -21.21 -7.29 -3.12
N ASP A 180 -21.27 -6.60 -4.26
CA ASP A 180 -22.46 -6.39 -5.07
C ASP A 180 -22.08 -6.32 -6.56
N PRO A 181 -22.28 -7.42 -7.33
CA PRO A 181 -22.06 -7.43 -8.77
C PRO A 181 -22.89 -6.40 -9.56
N GLY A 182 -23.97 -5.87 -8.96
CA GLY A 182 -24.87 -4.88 -9.55
C GLY A 182 -24.56 -3.44 -9.16
N ASP A 183 -23.46 -3.16 -8.43
CA ASP A 183 -23.12 -1.81 -7.99
C ASP A 183 -23.01 -0.86 -9.21
N PRO A 184 -23.83 0.21 -9.27
CA PRO A 184 -23.88 1.12 -10.42
C PRO A 184 -22.57 1.90 -10.64
N ALA A 185 -21.68 1.97 -9.64
CA ALA A 185 -20.37 2.60 -9.77
C ALA A 185 -19.34 1.69 -10.47
N LEU A 186 -19.55 0.37 -10.52
CA LEU A 186 -18.58 -0.59 -11.07
C LEU A 186 -18.15 -0.30 -12.50
N PRO A 187 -19.05 0.02 -13.46
CA PRO A 187 -18.62 0.29 -14.83
C PRO A 187 -17.69 1.52 -14.92
N ALA A 188 -18.01 2.58 -14.18
CA ALA A 188 -17.19 3.80 -14.18
C ALA A 188 -15.83 3.55 -13.53
N LEU A 189 -15.81 2.87 -12.38
CA LEU A 189 -14.59 2.54 -11.64
C LEU A 189 -13.66 1.63 -12.46
N SER A 190 -14.24 0.60 -13.10
CA SER A 190 -13.50 -0.33 -13.95
C SER A 190 -12.95 0.33 -15.22
N ALA A 191 -13.70 1.27 -15.81
CA ALA A 191 -13.24 2.04 -16.95
C ALA A 191 -12.04 2.92 -16.58
N ARG A 192 -12.12 3.64 -15.45
CA ARG A 192 -11.01 4.46 -14.94
C ARG A 192 -9.77 3.60 -14.66
N ALA A 193 -9.94 2.45 -14.01
CA ALA A 193 -8.85 1.50 -13.78
C ALA A 193 -8.19 1.06 -15.09
N ALA A 194 -9.00 0.71 -16.10
CA ALA A 194 -8.51 0.29 -17.40
C ALA A 194 -7.74 1.40 -18.13
N ASP A 195 -8.22 2.63 -18.08
CA ASP A 195 -7.59 3.77 -18.76
C ASP A 195 -6.21 4.08 -18.17
N HIS A 196 -6.08 4.12 -16.83
CA HIS A 196 -4.80 4.32 -16.14
C HIS A 196 -3.82 3.16 -16.37
N LEU A 197 -4.29 1.90 -16.25
CA LEU A 197 -3.45 0.73 -16.54
C LEU A 197 -3.01 0.67 -18.01
N ALA A 198 -3.85 1.14 -18.94
CA ALA A 198 -3.50 1.22 -20.36
C ALA A 198 -2.46 2.31 -20.65
N ALA A 199 -2.58 3.47 -20.00
CA ALA A 199 -1.60 4.54 -20.08
C ALA A 199 -0.22 4.08 -19.57
N ALA A 200 -0.15 3.55 -18.35
CA ALA A 200 1.07 3.00 -17.78
C ALA A 200 1.66 1.86 -18.63
N GLY A 201 0.80 0.98 -19.15
CA GLY A 201 1.21 -0.08 -20.06
C GLY A 201 1.83 0.43 -21.36
N GLY A 202 1.26 1.49 -21.93
CA GLY A 202 1.78 2.17 -23.11
C GLY A 202 3.16 2.81 -22.85
N GLU A 203 3.30 3.52 -21.75
CA GLU A 203 4.58 4.13 -21.36
C GLU A 203 5.68 3.09 -21.12
N ALA A 204 5.36 2.00 -20.43
CA ALA A 204 6.30 0.91 -20.19
C ALA A 204 6.81 0.32 -21.53
N LEU A 205 5.92 0.14 -22.51
CA LEU A 205 6.30 -0.31 -23.85
C LEU A 205 7.18 0.71 -24.58
N ASP A 206 6.86 1.99 -24.48
CA ASP A 206 7.66 3.07 -25.08
C ASP A 206 9.06 3.17 -24.46
N ARG A 207 9.20 2.84 -23.16
CA ARG A 207 10.49 2.70 -22.45
C ARG A 207 11.21 1.37 -22.74
N GLY A 208 10.59 0.43 -23.45
CA GLY A 208 11.15 -0.87 -23.82
C GLY A 208 10.95 -1.98 -22.77
N ASP A 209 10.18 -1.73 -21.71
CA ASP A 209 9.78 -2.77 -20.77
C ASP A 209 8.54 -3.53 -21.27
N PHE A 210 8.80 -4.47 -22.19
CA PHE A 210 7.74 -5.26 -22.81
C PHE A 210 6.98 -6.17 -21.84
N ASN A 211 7.63 -6.63 -20.77
CA ASN A 211 7.00 -7.53 -19.81
C ASN A 211 6.04 -6.76 -18.91
N ALA A 212 6.49 -5.64 -18.32
CA ALA A 212 5.62 -4.78 -17.52
C ALA A 212 4.46 -4.24 -18.37
N GLY A 213 4.76 -3.70 -19.56
CA GLY A 213 3.75 -3.15 -20.46
C GLY A 213 2.66 -4.15 -20.86
N ARG A 214 3.03 -5.38 -21.23
CA ARG A 214 2.05 -6.44 -21.54
C ARG A 214 1.25 -6.87 -20.31
N GLY A 215 1.86 -6.91 -19.13
CA GLY A 215 1.20 -7.21 -17.88
C GLY A 215 0.09 -6.21 -17.56
N LEU A 216 0.39 -4.92 -17.70
CA LEU A 216 -0.53 -3.81 -17.47
C LEU A 216 -1.68 -3.79 -18.49
N LEU A 217 -1.39 -3.92 -19.79
CA LEU A 217 -2.44 -3.97 -20.83
C LEU A 217 -3.38 -5.17 -20.66
N ARG A 218 -2.87 -6.31 -20.20
CA ARG A 218 -3.70 -7.49 -19.89
C ARG A 218 -4.67 -7.20 -18.75
N ARG A 219 -4.21 -6.51 -17.70
CA ARG A 219 -5.04 -6.09 -16.55
C ARG A 219 -6.08 -5.06 -16.97
N ALA A 220 -5.67 -4.03 -17.74
CA ALA A 220 -6.58 -3.04 -18.31
C ALA A 220 -7.73 -3.69 -19.10
N ARG A 221 -7.41 -4.67 -19.96
CA ARG A 221 -8.40 -5.43 -20.72
C ARG A 221 -9.33 -6.27 -19.83
N ALA A 222 -8.82 -6.79 -18.72
CA ALA A 222 -9.58 -7.63 -17.80
C ALA A 222 -10.58 -6.81 -16.96
N ALA A 223 -10.25 -5.54 -16.66
CA ALA A 223 -11.14 -4.64 -15.93
C ALA A 223 -12.41 -4.25 -16.72
N LEU A 224 -12.31 -4.12 -18.04
CA LEU A 224 -13.44 -3.71 -18.90
C LEU A 224 -14.51 -4.81 -19.03
N PRO A 225 -15.80 -4.49 -19.20
CA PRO A 225 -16.86 -5.49 -19.39
C PRO A 225 -16.71 -6.25 -20.73
N PRO A 226 -17.19 -7.50 -20.82
CA PRO A 226 -17.23 -8.23 -22.09
C PRO A 226 -17.99 -7.43 -23.17
N GLY A 227 -17.42 -7.33 -24.37
CA GLY A 227 -18.01 -6.57 -25.48
C GLY A 227 -17.59 -5.11 -25.59
N ASP A 228 -16.86 -4.55 -24.61
CA ASP A 228 -16.27 -3.21 -24.74
C ASP A 228 -15.23 -3.18 -25.87
N GLU A 229 -15.40 -2.26 -26.83
CA GLU A 229 -14.53 -2.14 -28.01
C GLU A 229 -13.05 -1.94 -27.65
N ARG A 230 -12.77 -1.25 -26.53
CA ARG A 230 -11.41 -1.02 -26.05
C ARG A 230 -10.69 -2.32 -25.72
N ARG A 231 -11.42 -3.40 -25.40
CA ARG A 231 -10.81 -4.72 -25.14
C ARG A 231 -10.12 -5.31 -26.38
N PHE A 232 -10.63 -5.01 -27.58
CA PHE A 232 -9.99 -5.43 -28.83
C PHE A 232 -8.72 -4.62 -29.10
N VAL A 233 -8.77 -3.30 -28.86
CA VAL A 233 -7.63 -2.40 -29.04
C VAL A 233 -6.47 -2.79 -28.11
N LEU A 234 -6.74 -3.05 -26.84
CA LEU A 234 -5.76 -3.50 -25.84
C LEU A 234 -5.22 -4.92 -26.10
N GLY A 235 -5.94 -5.72 -26.91
CA GLY A 235 -5.49 -7.04 -27.35
C GLY A 235 -4.62 -7.03 -28.61
N GLY A 236 -4.57 -5.90 -29.32
CA GLY A 236 -3.73 -5.73 -30.51
C GLY A 236 -2.25 -5.59 -30.13
N ALA A 237 -1.35 -6.12 -30.96
CA ALA A 237 0.08 -5.88 -30.79
C ALA A 237 0.37 -4.36 -30.83
N PRO A 238 1.22 -3.82 -29.93
CA PRO A 238 1.46 -2.39 -29.87
C PRO A 238 1.99 -1.88 -31.21
N ARG A 239 1.26 -0.93 -31.80
CA ARG A 239 1.76 -0.20 -32.98
C ARG A 239 2.88 0.70 -32.51
N VAL A 240 4.12 0.24 -32.65
CA VAL A 240 5.32 1.04 -32.39
C VAL A 240 5.21 2.35 -33.15
N ARG A 241 4.86 3.45 -32.46
CA ARG A 241 4.90 4.79 -33.04
C ARG A 241 6.37 5.16 -33.21
N ARG A 242 6.90 4.99 -34.42
CA ARG A 242 8.22 5.52 -34.79
C ARG A 242 8.20 7.03 -34.64
N HIS A 243 8.70 7.54 -33.52
CA HIS A 243 8.91 8.97 -33.31
C HIS A 243 9.98 9.46 -34.29
N ARG A 244 9.56 10.13 -35.37
CA ARG A 244 10.47 10.90 -36.23
C ARG A 244 11.01 12.05 -35.37
N ARG A 245 12.21 11.90 -34.80
CA ARG A 245 12.98 13.02 -34.24
C ARG A 245 13.24 14.03 -35.36
N GLY A 246 12.44 15.09 -35.38
CA GLY A 246 12.69 16.27 -36.20
C GLY A 246 14.00 16.91 -35.76
N ARG A 247 14.98 16.93 -36.67
CA ARG A 247 16.21 17.71 -36.53
C ARG A 247 15.81 19.18 -36.37
N ARG A 248 15.90 19.74 -35.16
CA ARG A 248 15.89 21.19 -34.97
C ARG A 248 17.15 21.75 -35.61
N GLY A 249 16.95 22.54 -36.68
CA GLY A 249 18.00 23.28 -37.35
C GLY A 249 18.65 24.27 -36.39
N SER A 250 19.97 24.16 -36.27
CA SER A 250 20.83 25.20 -35.72
C SER A 250 20.72 26.44 -36.61
N ARG A 251 20.15 27.52 -36.09
CA ARG A 251 20.45 28.88 -36.58
C ARG A 251 21.26 29.58 -35.49
N ARG A 252 22.59 29.49 -35.64
CA ARG A 252 23.54 30.36 -34.95
C ARG A 252 23.28 31.80 -35.39
N GLY A 253 23.16 32.69 -34.42
CA GLY A 253 23.18 34.12 -34.63
C GLY A 253 24.52 34.56 -35.20
N HIS A 254 24.47 35.44 -36.19
CA HIS A 254 25.54 36.32 -36.61
C HIS A 254 24.86 37.60 -37.10
N ARG A 255 25.08 38.72 -36.40
CA ARG A 255 25.67 39.95 -36.97
C ARG A 255 25.71 41.06 -35.90
N CYS A 256 26.93 41.59 -35.75
CA CYS A 256 27.28 42.89 -35.20
C CYS A 256 26.50 44.01 -35.91
N PHE A 257 26.09 45.06 -35.19
CA PHE A 257 26.85 46.29 -34.92
C PHE A 257 26.18 47.03 -33.75
#